data_AF-A0A821V4C8-F1
#
_entry.id   AF-A0A821V4C8-F1
#
_cell.length_a   1.000
_cell.length_b   1.000
_cell.length_c   1.000
_cell.angle_alpha   90.00
_cell.angle_beta   90.00
_cell.angle_gamma   90.00
#
_symmetry.space_group_name_H-M   'P 1'
#
loop_
_entity.id
_entity.type
_entity.pdbx_description
1 polymer ?
#
loop_
_entity_poly.entity_id
_entity_poly.type
_entity_poly.pdbx_seq_one_letter_code
_entity_poly.pdbx_strand_id
1 'polypeptide(L)'
;MSSNTATGAIASQTASNDAAAVRRKAAEKCQLVLETLYDSFNGYKQCAADTKDTAMKILFDKIAASRANLIAQLSNVIRVDLGVEPVTSGSALAAAHRTWIDVKSWFTDGRDKAAIVTEVHHGENVLIKLYESAIEDPDIIVKVRDFLHEQLKTVKEQNASVDVL
;
A
#
# COMPACT_ATOMS: atom_id res chain seq x y z
N MET A 1 21.59 1.47 -52.15
CA MET A 1 20.61 0.88 -51.21
C MET A 1 21.22 0.84 -49.81
N SER A 2 21.26 1.96 -49.08
CA SER A 2 21.73 2.00 -47.68
C SER A 2 21.17 3.23 -46.97
N SER A 3 19.92 3.18 -46.53
CA SER A 3 19.34 4.29 -45.75
C SER A 3 18.20 3.89 -44.80
N ASN A 4 17.99 2.59 -44.52
CA ASN A 4 16.85 2.13 -43.70
C ASN A 4 17.23 1.68 -42.27
N THR A 5 18.51 1.65 -41.90
CA THR A 5 18.98 1.08 -40.63
C THR A 5 19.02 2.09 -39.47
N ALA A 6 19.26 3.39 -39.74
CA ALA A 6 19.35 4.40 -38.69
C ALA A 6 17.98 4.81 -38.11
N THR A 7 16.95 4.95 -38.96
CA THR A 7 15.60 5.34 -38.54
C THR A 7 14.92 4.26 -37.68
N GLY A 8 15.14 2.98 -38.00
CA GLY A 8 14.60 1.85 -37.22
C GLY A 8 15.22 1.73 -35.83
N ALA A 9 16.53 1.98 -35.70
CA ALA A 9 17.23 1.94 -34.42
C ALA A 9 16.74 3.04 -33.46
N ILE A 10 16.56 4.28 -33.97
CA ILE A 10 16.09 5.41 -33.16
C ILE A 10 14.67 5.17 -32.63
N ALA A 11 13.76 4.69 -33.47
CA ALA A 11 12.38 4.39 -33.06
C ALA A 11 12.32 3.28 -31.98
N SER A 12 13.15 2.23 -32.11
CA SER A 12 13.23 1.16 -31.11
C SER A 12 13.81 1.61 -29.76
N GLN A 13 14.77 2.53 -29.79
CA GLN A 13 15.39 3.08 -28.58
C GLN A 13 14.44 4.01 -27.82
N THR A 14 13.70 4.86 -28.53
CA THR A 14 12.70 5.77 -27.94
C THR A 14 11.59 4.98 -27.23
N ALA A 15 11.00 3.97 -27.89
CA ALA A 15 9.95 3.14 -27.29
C ALA A 15 10.43 2.37 -26.04
N SER A 16 11.69 1.89 -26.05
CA SER A 16 12.30 1.24 -24.87
C SER A 16 12.46 2.21 -23.69
N ASN A 17 12.83 3.47 -23.97
CA ASN A 17 13.01 4.49 -22.94
C ASN A 17 11.67 4.90 -22.31
N ASP A 18 10.63 5.05 -23.11
CA ASP A 18 9.28 5.39 -22.66
C ASP A 18 8.70 4.26 -21.78
N ALA A 19 8.84 3.01 -22.20
CA ALA A 19 8.41 1.85 -21.40
C ALA A 19 9.16 1.75 -20.06
N ALA A 20 10.45 2.11 -20.02
CA ALA A 20 11.21 2.15 -18.78
C ALA A 20 10.76 3.29 -17.85
N ALA A 21 10.41 4.46 -18.40
CA ALA A 21 9.86 5.57 -17.62
C ALA A 21 8.50 5.22 -17.00
N VAL A 22 7.62 4.60 -17.77
CA VAL A 22 6.31 4.11 -17.32
C VAL A 22 6.46 3.10 -16.18
N ARG A 23 7.36 2.10 -16.34
CA ARG A 23 7.65 1.13 -15.26
C ARG A 23 8.16 1.78 -13.98
N ARG A 24 9.02 2.79 -14.08
CA ARG A 24 9.53 3.52 -12.91
C ARG A 24 8.42 4.24 -12.15
N LYS A 25 7.55 4.99 -12.85
CA LYS A 25 6.40 5.65 -12.22
C LYS A 25 5.46 4.66 -11.54
N ALA A 26 5.13 3.56 -12.22
CA ALA A 26 4.31 2.50 -11.64
C ALA A 26 4.97 1.91 -10.38
N ALA A 27 6.30 1.72 -10.38
CA ALA A 27 7.05 1.23 -9.23
C ALA A 27 7.05 2.23 -8.07
N GLU A 28 7.19 3.52 -8.33
CA GLU A 28 7.12 4.57 -7.29
C GLU A 28 5.76 4.54 -6.58
N LYS A 29 4.66 4.48 -7.33
CA LYS A 29 3.30 4.39 -6.76
C LYS A 29 3.10 3.10 -5.96
N CYS A 30 3.50 1.96 -6.50
CA CYS A 30 3.39 0.67 -5.80
C CYS A 30 4.27 0.63 -4.54
N GLN A 31 5.43 1.29 -4.55
CA GLN A 31 6.28 1.38 -3.36
C GLN A 31 5.63 2.22 -2.26
N LEU A 32 4.99 3.35 -2.57
CA LEU A 32 4.25 4.14 -1.58
C LEU A 32 3.11 3.34 -0.93
N VAL A 33 2.38 2.54 -1.73
CA VAL A 33 1.36 1.61 -1.22
C VAL A 33 2.01 0.56 -0.32
N LEU A 34 3.14 -0.01 -0.73
CA LEU A 34 3.85 -1.04 0.02
C LEU A 34 4.39 -0.53 1.37
N GLU A 35 5.01 0.65 1.39
CA GLU A 35 5.45 1.31 2.63
C GLU A 35 4.27 1.51 3.60
N THR A 36 3.15 2.00 3.07
CA THR A 36 1.97 2.27 3.91
C THR A 36 1.29 0.99 4.39
N LEU A 37 1.37 -0.10 3.62
CA LEU A 37 0.95 -1.43 4.09
C LEU A 37 1.80 -1.91 5.27
N TYR A 38 3.12 -1.69 5.25
CA TYR A 38 3.99 -2.00 6.39
C TYR A 38 3.64 -1.14 7.61
N ASP A 39 3.37 0.15 7.43
CA ASP A 39 2.95 1.05 8.51
C ASP A 39 1.64 0.54 9.15
N SER A 40 0.64 0.21 8.33
CA SER A 40 -0.64 -0.38 8.77
C SER A 40 -0.42 -1.74 9.47
N PHE A 41 0.45 -2.61 8.94
CA PHE A 41 0.79 -3.90 9.55
C PHE A 41 1.36 -3.75 10.97
N ASN A 42 2.45 -2.99 11.09
CA ASN A 42 3.12 -2.73 12.37
C ASN A 42 2.14 -2.12 13.35
N GLY A 43 1.27 -1.30 12.80
CA GLY A 43 0.29 -0.60 13.54
C GLY A 43 -0.76 -1.46 14.20
N TYR A 44 -1.46 -2.28 13.41
CA TYR A 44 -2.43 -3.22 13.94
C TYR A 44 -1.78 -4.22 14.91
N LYS A 45 -0.53 -4.62 14.67
CA LYS A 45 0.22 -5.46 15.63
C LYS A 45 0.39 -4.78 16.98
N GLN A 46 0.71 -3.50 16.99
CA GLN A 46 0.83 -2.73 18.22
C GLN A 46 -0.52 -2.57 18.93
N CYS A 47 -1.58 -2.19 18.21
CA CYS A 47 -2.92 -2.06 18.79
C CYS A 47 -3.44 -3.39 19.37
N ALA A 48 -3.15 -4.51 18.72
CA ALA A 48 -3.47 -5.84 19.24
C ALA A 48 -2.68 -6.21 20.51
N ALA A 49 -1.48 -5.65 20.70
CA ALA A 49 -0.64 -5.86 21.89
C ALA A 49 -1.09 -4.98 23.07
N ASP A 50 -1.53 -3.75 22.79
CA ASP A 50 -1.84 -2.75 23.82
C ASP A 50 -3.30 -2.79 24.30
N THR A 51 -4.22 -3.30 23.48
CA THR A 51 -5.64 -3.36 23.85
C THR A 51 -5.93 -4.42 24.92
N LYS A 52 -6.83 -4.07 25.85
CA LYS A 52 -7.38 -5.01 26.85
C LYS A 52 -8.66 -5.69 26.38
N ASP A 53 -9.25 -5.22 25.27
CA ASP A 53 -10.46 -5.79 24.70
C ASP A 53 -10.11 -6.99 23.81
N THR A 54 -10.66 -8.16 24.16
CA THR A 54 -10.37 -9.42 23.44
C THR A 54 -10.90 -9.42 22.01
N ALA A 55 -12.06 -8.80 21.75
CA ALA A 55 -12.63 -8.73 20.41
C ALA A 55 -11.79 -7.82 19.51
N MET A 56 -11.36 -6.66 20.03
CA MET A 56 -10.45 -5.76 19.32
C MET A 56 -9.11 -6.43 19.02
N LYS A 57 -8.55 -7.15 20.00
CA LYS A 57 -7.30 -7.90 19.81
C LYS A 57 -7.40 -8.90 18.65
N ILE A 58 -8.46 -9.72 18.63
CA ILE A 58 -8.70 -10.71 17.58
C ILE A 58 -8.83 -10.04 16.21
N LEU A 59 -9.59 -8.94 16.13
CA LEU A 59 -9.78 -8.23 14.87
C LEU A 59 -8.45 -7.65 14.35
N PHE A 60 -7.70 -6.95 15.20
CA PHE A 60 -6.43 -6.34 14.79
C PHE A 60 -5.38 -7.37 14.41
N ASP A 61 -5.28 -8.50 15.12
CA ASP A 61 -4.39 -9.59 14.71
C ASP A 61 -4.78 -10.19 13.35
N LYS A 62 -6.09 -10.30 13.06
CA LYS A 62 -6.60 -10.74 11.74
C LYS A 62 -6.23 -9.75 10.64
N ILE A 63 -6.41 -8.44 10.88
CA ILE A 63 -6.07 -7.41 9.88
C ILE A 63 -4.55 -7.36 9.68
N ALA A 64 -3.74 -7.46 10.72
CA ALA A 64 -2.28 -7.54 10.59
C ALA A 64 -1.85 -8.76 9.75
N ALA A 65 -2.42 -9.94 9.97
CA ALA A 65 -2.14 -11.11 9.15
C ALA A 65 -2.50 -10.88 7.66
N SER A 66 -3.62 -10.20 7.41
CA SER A 66 -4.00 -9.78 6.05
C SER A 66 -2.96 -8.83 5.43
N ARG A 67 -2.52 -7.80 6.17
CA ARG A 67 -1.49 -6.86 5.68
C ARG A 67 -0.20 -7.57 5.30
N ALA A 68 0.26 -8.53 6.10
CA ALA A 68 1.45 -9.33 5.76
C ALA A 68 1.30 -10.09 4.43
N ASN A 69 0.12 -10.64 4.15
CA ASN A 69 -0.17 -11.29 2.87
C ASN A 69 -0.18 -10.29 1.70
N LEU A 70 -0.82 -9.13 1.86
CA LEU A 70 -0.85 -8.08 0.84
C LEU A 70 0.56 -7.56 0.51
N ILE A 71 1.39 -7.34 1.55
CA ILE A 71 2.81 -6.95 1.44
C ILE A 71 3.57 -7.96 0.60
N ALA A 72 3.45 -9.26 0.91
CA ALA A 72 4.17 -10.30 0.20
C ALA A 72 3.80 -10.34 -1.29
N GLN A 73 2.49 -10.23 -1.60
CA GLN A 73 2.01 -10.23 -2.97
C GLN A 73 2.45 -8.99 -3.75
N LEU A 74 2.31 -7.79 -3.17
CA LEU A 74 2.70 -6.54 -3.84
C LEU A 74 4.21 -6.46 -4.03
N SER A 75 4.99 -6.93 -3.06
CA SER A 75 6.45 -7.05 -3.19
C SER A 75 6.84 -7.93 -4.38
N ASN A 76 6.13 -9.04 -4.59
CA ASN A 76 6.35 -9.92 -5.73
C ASN A 76 5.99 -9.23 -7.05
N VAL A 77 4.87 -8.51 -7.12
CA VAL A 77 4.47 -7.74 -8.32
C VAL A 77 5.51 -6.68 -8.66
N ILE A 78 5.98 -5.91 -7.67
CA ILE A 78 7.04 -4.89 -7.88
C ILE A 78 8.31 -5.54 -8.44
N ARG A 79 8.73 -6.67 -7.87
CA ARG A 79 9.94 -7.38 -8.30
C ARG A 79 9.80 -7.96 -9.71
N VAL A 80 8.72 -8.68 -9.98
CA VAL A 80 8.57 -9.49 -11.20
C VAL A 80 8.04 -8.66 -12.37
N ASP A 81 7.01 -7.83 -12.14
CA ASP A 81 6.33 -7.11 -13.21
C ASP A 81 6.93 -5.70 -13.45
N LEU A 82 7.55 -5.08 -12.44
CA LEU A 82 8.14 -3.74 -12.55
C LEU A 82 9.67 -3.75 -12.60
N GLY A 83 10.31 -4.85 -12.18
CA GLY A 83 11.77 -5.02 -12.24
C GLY A 83 12.53 -4.13 -11.25
N VAL A 84 11.89 -3.77 -10.14
CA VAL A 84 12.48 -2.93 -9.08
C VAL A 84 12.55 -3.74 -7.78
N GLU A 85 13.57 -3.49 -6.96
CA GLU A 85 13.63 -4.09 -5.62
C GLU A 85 12.55 -3.47 -4.72
N PRO A 86 11.63 -4.27 -4.15
CA PRO A 86 10.60 -3.74 -3.27
C PRO A 86 11.20 -3.22 -1.97
N VAL A 87 10.58 -2.18 -1.40
CA VAL A 87 10.86 -1.76 -0.02
C VAL A 87 10.57 -2.90 0.95
N THR A 88 11.38 -3.00 2.01
CA THR A 88 11.30 -4.08 2.99
C THR A 88 10.79 -3.60 4.36
N SER A 89 10.38 -2.34 4.47
CA SER A 89 9.88 -1.74 5.68
C SER A 89 8.90 -0.61 5.39
N GLY A 90 8.22 -0.17 6.44
CA GLY A 90 7.42 1.04 6.42
C GLY A 90 8.27 2.29 6.21
N SER A 91 7.59 3.43 6.11
CA SER A 91 8.25 4.68 5.80
C SER A 91 8.92 5.28 7.04
N ALA A 92 10.20 5.63 6.95
CA ALA A 92 10.86 6.40 8.00
C ALA A 92 10.42 7.89 8.02
N LEU A 93 9.78 8.39 6.94
CA LEU A 93 9.55 9.83 6.72
C LEU A 93 8.11 10.25 6.33
N ALA A 94 7.21 9.32 5.94
CA ALA A 94 5.91 9.70 5.35
C ALA A 94 4.80 10.07 6.36
N ALA A 95 3.75 10.72 5.83
CA ALA A 95 2.56 11.11 6.59
C ALA A 95 1.77 9.92 7.15
N ALA A 96 1.79 8.76 6.47
CA ALA A 96 1.17 7.53 6.95
C ALA A 96 1.77 7.04 8.28
N HIS A 97 3.10 7.07 8.41
CA HIS A 97 3.79 6.73 9.65
C HIS A 97 3.38 7.65 10.81
N ARG A 98 3.15 8.94 10.53
CA ARG A 98 2.62 9.88 11.54
C ARG A 98 1.19 9.54 11.94
N THR A 99 0.31 9.27 10.97
CA THR A 99 -1.06 8.87 11.26
C THR A 99 -1.12 7.64 12.15
N TRP A 100 -0.29 6.62 11.90
CA TRP A 100 -0.31 5.44 12.77
C TRP A 100 0.31 5.69 14.16
N ILE A 101 1.33 6.54 14.27
CA ILE A 101 1.83 7.00 15.58
C ILE A 101 0.72 7.70 16.36
N ASP A 102 -0.08 8.53 15.69
CA ASP A 102 -1.21 9.21 16.31
C ASP A 102 -2.22 8.17 16.82
N VAL A 103 -2.66 7.21 15.99
CA VAL A 103 -3.47 6.05 16.41
C VAL A 103 -2.92 5.43 17.70
N LYS A 104 -1.63 5.09 17.74
CA LYS A 104 -1.00 4.46 18.90
C LYS A 104 -1.16 5.29 20.18
N SER A 105 -0.88 6.59 20.13
CA SER A 105 -0.97 7.45 21.32
C SER A 105 -2.38 7.44 21.92
N TRP A 106 -3.41 7.25 21.10
CA TRP A 106 -4.79 7.24 21.55
C TRP A 106 -5.17 5.96 22.29
N PHE A 107 -4.60 4.82 21.88
CA PHE A 107 -4.80 3.53 22.54
C PHE A 107 -4.20 3.46 23.95
N THR A 108 -3.06 4.12 24.18
CA THR A 108 -2.40 4.11 25.50
C THR A 108 -3.07 5.01 26.53
N ASP A 109 -3.88 5.97 26.08
CA ASP A 109 -4.51 6.99 26.93
C ASP A 109 -5.86 6.56 27.54
N GLY A 110 -6.32 5.32 27.28
CA GLY A 110 -7.59 4.82 27.83
C GLY A 110 -8.83 5.53 27.28
N ARG A 111 -8.78 6.02 26.04
CA ARG A 111 -9.88 6.73 25.37
C ARG A 111 -11.05 5.83 24.99
N ASP A 112 -12.19 6.46 24.74
CA ASP A 112 -13.43 5.82 24.28
C ASP A 112 -13.20 5.02 22.97
N LYS A 113 -13.85 3.86 22.86
CA LYS A 113 -13.80 2.98 21.69
C LYS A 113 -14.13 3.71 20.40
N ALA A 114 -15.10 4.63 20.42
CA ALA A 114 -15.47 5.42 19.25
C ALA A 114 -14.32 6.30 18.72
N ALA A 115 -13.50 6.84 19.63
CA ALA A 115 -12.32 7.64 19.27
C ALA A 115 -11.23 6.76 18.64
N ILE A 116 -11.05 5.54 19.16
CA ILE A 116 -10.15 4.53 18.60
C ILE A 116 -10.57 4.15 17.17
N VAL A 117 -11.84 3.81 16.97
CA VAL A 117 -12.40 3.42 15.66
C VAL A 117 -12.19 4.54 14.65
N THR A 118 -12.50 5.78 15.03
CA THR A 118 -12.32 6.96 14.17
C THR A 118 -10.88 7.11 13.67
N GLU A 119 -9.91 6.94 14.56
CA GLU A 119 -8.49 7.12 14.22
C GLU A 119 -7.95 5.96 13.37
N VAL A 120 -8.41 4.73 13.63
CA VAL A 120 -8.12 3.59 12.74
C VAL A 120 -8.64 3.86 11.33
N HIS A 121 -9.86 4.36 11.17
CA HIS A 121 -10.37 4.75 9.85
C HIS A 121 -9.57 5.88 9.21
N HIS A 122 -9.09 6.85 10.00
CA HIS A 122 -8.23 7.92 9.49
C HIS A 122 -6.93 7.35 8.89
N GLY A 123 -6.27 6.43 9.61
CA GLY A 123 -5.09 5.71 9.12
C GLY A 123 -5.35 4.90 7.85
N GLU A 124 -6.42 4.11 7.83
CA GLU A 124 -6.77 3.29 6.67
C GLU A 124 -7.17 4.12 5.45
N ASN A 125 -7.78 5.29 5.65
CA ASN A 125 -8.10 6.21 4.56
C ASN A 125 -6.86 6.74 3.84
N VAL A 126 -5.70 6.85 4.50
CA VAL A 126 -4.43 7.20 3.83
C VAL A 126 -4.02 6.09 2.87
N LEU A 127 -4.06 4.83 3.32
CA LEU A 127 -3.75 3.67 2.49
C LEU A 127 -4.71 3.55 1.31
N ILE A 128 -6.02 3.71 1.55
CA ILE A 128 -7.06 3.67 0.51
C ILE A 128 -6.81 4.71 -0.58
N LYS A 129 -6.49 5.96 -0.19
CA LYS A 129 -6.19 7.02 -1.16
C LYS A 129 -4.94 6.76 -1.98
N LEU A 130 -3.93 6.10 -1.41
CA LEU A 130 -2.73 5.71 -2.15
C LEU A 130 -3.03 4.63 -3.18
N TYR A 131 -3.84 3.63 -2.83
CA TYR A 131 -4.35 2.65 -3.80
C TYR A 131 -5.13 3.33 -4.92
N GLU A 132 -6.10 4.19 -4.58
CA GLU A 132 -6.92 4.91 -5.56
C GLU A 132 -6.04 5.76 -6.48
N SER A 133 -5.09 6.52 -5.94
CA SER A 133 -4.14 7.30 -6.74
C SER A 133 -3.27 6.44 -7.65
N ALA A 134 -2.85 5.25 -7.22
CA ALA A 134 -2.05 4.36 -8.06
C ALA A 134 -2.91 3.76 -9.19
N ILE A 135 -4.15 3.41 -8.90
CA ILE A 135 -5.11 2.82 -9.84
C ILE A 135 -5.54 3.81 -10.93
N GLU A 136 -5.78 5.06 -10.55
CA GLU A 136 -6.21 6.14 -11.45
C GLU A 136 -5.09 6.62 -12.39
N ASP A 137 -3.84 6.27 -12.11
CA ASP A 137 -2.71 6.65 -12.94
C ASP A 137 -2.80 6.01 -14.33
N PRO A 138 -2.88 6.79 -15.43
CA PRO A 138 -2.98 6.23 -16.77
C PRO A 138 -1.75 5.40 -17.15
N ASP A 139 -0.59 5.69 -16.55
CA ASP A 139 0.67 5.01 -16.82
C ASP A 139 0.79 3.68 -16.06
N ILE A 140 -0.17 3.32 -15.18
CA ILE A 140 -0.08 2.03 -14.48
C ILE A 140 -0.42 0.86 -15.42
N ILE A 141 0.43 -0.17 -15.41
CA ILE A 141 0.25 -1.37 -16.24
C ILE A 141 -1.08 -2.05 -15.85
N VAL A 142 -1.89 -2.43 -16.84
CA VAL A 142 -3.24 -3.00 -16.63
C VAL A 142 -3.25 -4.14 -15.61
N LYS A 143 -2.35 -5.12 -15.75
CA LYS A 143 -2.23 -6.24 -14.81
C LYS A 143 -1.97 -5.79 -13.36
N VAL A 144 -1.13 -4.76 -13.18
CA VAL A 144 -0.83 -4.19 -11.85
C VAL A 144 -2.06 -3.44 -11.31
N ARG A 145 -2.79 -2.73 -12.17
CA ARG A 145 -4.05 -2.06 -11.83
C ARG A 145 -5.09 -3.01 -11.28
N ASP A 146 -5.35 -4.10 -12.01
CA ASP A 146 -6.33 -5.12 -11.61
C ASP A 146 -5.93 -5.76 -10.27
N PHE A 147 -4.65 -6.03 -10.09
CA PHE A 147 -4.11 -6.52 -8.83
C PHE A 147 -4.33 -5.53 -7.67
N LEU A 148 -4.07 -4.23 -7.89
CA LEU A 148 -4.29 -3.19 -6.87
C LEU A 148 -5.77 -3.02 -6.54
N HIS A 149 -6.68 -3.18 -7.51
CA HIS A 149 -8.13 -3.18 -7.26
C HIS A 149 -8.53 -4.27 -6.26
N GLU A 150 -8.02 -5.49 -6.42
CA GLU A 150 -8.37 -6.60 -5.52
C GLU A 150 -7.80 -6.40 -4.11
N GLN A 151 -6.59 -5.87 -4.00
CA GLN A 151 -6.04 -5.49 -2.70
C GLN A 151 -6.84 -4.35 -2.05
N LEU A 152 -7.21 -3.31 -2.81
CA LEU A 152 -8.02 -2.19 -2.32
C LEU A 152 -9.37 -2.66 -1.78
N LYS A 153 -10.03 -3.59 -2.48
CA LYS A 153 -11.28 -4.20 -2.01
C LYS A 153 -11.11 -4.84 -0.65
N THR A 154 -10.06 -5.65 -0.48
CA THR A 154 -9.72 -6.29 0.80
C THR A 154 -9.50 -5.26 1.92
N VAL A 155 -8.77 -4.19 1.62
CA VAL A 155 -8.50 -3.10 2.58
C VAL A 155 -9.80 -2.39 2.97
N LYS A 156 -10.67 -2.05 2.02
CA LYS A 156 -11.96 -1.38 2.29
C LYS A 156 -12.90 -2.25 3.12
N GLU A 157 -12.99 -3.55 2.81
CA GLU A 157 -13.79 -4.50 3.59
C GLU A 157 -13.29 -4.62 5.03
N GLN A 158 -11.97 -4.63 5.23
CA GLN A 158 -11.36 -4.69 6.56
C GLN A 158 -11.51 -3.39 7.33
N ASN A 159 -11.39 -2.25 6.67
CA ASN A 159 -11.66 -0.95 7.27
C ASN A 159 -13.12 -0.89 7.79
N ALA A 160 -14.09 -1.29 6.98
CA ALA A 160 -15.50 -1.35 7.41
C ALA A 160 -15.76 -2.36 8.54
N SER A 161 -14.96 -3.42 8.65
CA SER A 161 -15.09 -4.37 9.76
C SER A 161 -14.66 -3.81 11.12
N VAL A 162 -14.03 -2.64 11.17
CA VAL A 162 -13.70 -1.94 12.42
C VAL A 162 -14.94 -1.27 13.03
N ASP A 163 -15.94 -0.94 12.22
CA ASP A 163 -17.20 -0.31 12.67
C ASP A 163 -18.07 -1.20 13.58
N VAL A 164 -17.81 -2.52 13.58
CA VAL A 164 -18.61 -3.51 14.34
C VAL A 164 -18.05 -3.83 15.73
N LEU A 165 -17.04 -3.09 16.20
CA LEU A 165 -16.40 -3.22 17.53
C LEU A 165 -17.05 -2.34 18.61
#